data_AF-A0A3S3E6V5-F1
#
_entry.id   AF-A0A3S3E6V5-F1
#
_cell.length_a   1.000
_cell.length_b   1.000
_cell.length_c   1.000
_cell.angle_alpha   90.00
_cell.angle_beta   90.00
_cell.angle_gamma   90.00
#
_symmetry.space_group_name_H-M   'P 1'
#
loop_
_entity.id
_entity.type
_entity.pdbx_description
1 polymer ?
#
loop_
_entity_poly.entity_id
_entity_poly.type
_entity_poly.pdbx_seq_one_letter_code
_entity_poly.pdbx_strand_id
1 'polypeptide(L)'
;MPDLSSLRDTIALRHRYIRKVIVYVESDSDANLFRTIVGPGYNEHIQFETPPEKGTGCGPAKACLDKYRKDNPQIYALLDGEAAVPEADGFERFVKSDAAIFSLGKPDGVLYLADHEAENILLRQADIVTYIVDQATLAELGKKKPEEVNEKLSSIVERQFLGALCKYASYLLHADGKIAGVLAGTHASDIPDAEVRTLLEARVLKGSCDWQTFEAELDKVREHVVLHMETMDENGKTTTKWRLTDGKIALKQVQHTYGIKATWEVPLAKEVAQSEYAKRFREDLFKFTNIPAVA
;
A
#
# COMPACT_ATOMS: atom_id res chain seq x y z
N MET A 1 38.45 2.17 28.62
CA MET A 1 37.22 1.69 27.95
C MET A 1 37.63 1.16 26.58
N PRO A 2 37.15 0.00 26.14
CA PRO A 2 37.47 -0.48 24.78
C PRO A 2 36.94 0.50 23.74
N ASP A 3 37.73 0.75 22.72
CA ASP A 3 37.43 1.65 21.61
C ASP A 3 36.36 1.01 20.70
N LEU A 4 35.17 1.59 20.69
CA LEU A 4 34.04 1.12 19.88
C LEU A 4 34.09 1.70 18.44
N SER A 5 35.10 2.51 18.10
CA SER A 5 35.26 3.08 16.75
C SER A 5 35.50 2.03 15.67
N SER A 6 35.86 0.79 16.06
CA SER A 6 35.98 -0.36 15.16
C SER A 6 34.64 -1.02 14.79
N LEU A 7 33.54 -0.67 15.46
CA LEU A 7 32.19 -1.11 15.09
C LEU A 7 31.65 -0.24 13.94
N ARG A 8 32.19 -0.47 12.74
CA ARG A 8 31.87 0.32 11.53
C ARG A 8 30.41 0.26 11.09
N ASP A 9 29.64 -0.75 11.51
CA ASP A 9 28.22 -0.89 11.22
C ASP A 9 27.41 -1.07 12.52
N THR A 10 27.02 0.05 13.12
CA THR A 10 26.24 0.10 14.37
C THR A 10 24.83 -0.46 14.19
N ILE A 11 24.28 -0.43 12.97
CA ILE A 11 22.96 -0.96 12.63
C ILE A 11 23.01 -2.49 12.60
N ALA A 12 24.00 -3.08 11.93
CA ALA A 12 24.21 -4.53 11.95
C ALA A 12 24.42 -5.05 13.38
N LEU A 13 25.19 -4.33 14.20
CA LEU A 13 25.37 -4.67 15.60
C LEU A 13 24.04 -4.63 16.37
N ARG A 14 23.24 -3.57 16.19
CA ARG A 14 21.92 -3.46 16.81
C ARG A 14 21.02 -4.61 16.41
N HIS A 15 20.95 -4.97 15.13
CA HIS A 15 20.15 -6.11 14.68
C HIS A 15 20.63 -7.43 15.24
N ARG A 16 21.93 -7.62 15.42
CA ARG A 16 22.45 -8.87 15.99
C ARG A 16 22.01 -9.10 17.44
N TYR A 17 21.79 -8.04 18.21
CA TYR A 17 21.48 -8.13 19.64
C TYR A 17 20.06 -7.70 20.02
N ILE A 18 19.31 -7.10 19.09
CA ILE A 18 17.90 -6.78 19.33
C ILE A 18 17.11 -8.07 19.42
N ARG A 19 16.39 -8.26 20.52
CA ARG A 19 15.55 -9.45 20.76
C ARG A 19 14.12 -9.23 20.25
N LYS A 20 13.97 -8.49 19.15
CA LYS A 20 12.68 -8.10 18.57
C LYS A 20 12.69 -8.39 17.08
N VAL A 21 11.51 -8.62 16.53
CA VAL A 21 11.31 -8.62 15.08
C VAL A 21 11.44 -7.19 14.57
N ILE A 22 12.26 -7.01 13.54
CA ILE A 22 12.38 -5.73 12.83
C ILE A 22 11.68 -5.87 11.49
N VAL A 23 10.77 -4.95 11.19
CA VAL A 23 10.06 -4.89 9.91
C VAL A 23 10.42 -3.59 9.21
N TYR A 24 11.15 -3.70 8.11
CA TYR A 24 11.44 -2.58 7.22
C TYR A 24 10.22 -2.21 6.40
N VAL A 25 9.92 -0.92 6.32
CA VAL A 25 8.79 -0.37 5.57
C VAL A 25 9.26 0.76 4.66
N GLU A 26 8.43 1.16 3.70
CA GLU A 26 8.84 2.08 2.63
C GLU A 26 8.99 3.52 3.10
N SER A 27 8.19 3.95 4.08
CA SER A 27 8.20 5.33 4.58
C SER A 27 7.96 5.46 6.08
N ASP A 28 8.30 6.64 6.63
CA ASP A 28 8.04 6.95 8.04
C ASP A 28 6.53 7.03 8.32
N SER A 29 5.73 7.38 7.30
CA SER A 29 4.27 7.37 7.39
C SER A 29 3.76 5.95 7.66
N ASP A 30 4.22 4.98 6.88
CA ASP A 30 3.83 3.57 7.00
C ASP A 30 4.28 3.02 8.36
N ALA A 31 5.51 3.33 8.78
CA ALA A 31 6.03 2.91 10.08
C ALA A 31 5.16 3.41 11.24
N ASN A 32 4.67 4.65 11.13
CA ASN A 32 3.78 5.24 12.13
C ASN A 32 2.36 4.64 12.08
N LEU A 33 1.83 4.42 10.88
CA LEU A 33 0.52 3.78 10.70
C LEU A 33 0.53 2.36 11.27
N PHE A 34 1.47 1.50 10.85
CA PHE A 34 1.51 0.12 11.31
C PHE A 34 1.82 0.01 12.80
N ARG A 35 2.65 0.88 13.36
CA ARG A 35 2.84 0.96 14.83
C ARG A 35 1.53 1.31 15.54
N THR A 36 0.72 2.20 14.96
CA THR A 36 -0.59 2.56 15.51
C THR A 36 -1.58 1.39 15.42
N ILE A 37 -1.64 0.69 14.29
CA ILE A 37 -2.50 -0.48 14.06
C ILE A 37 -2.12 -1.66 14.96
N VAL A 38 -0.83 -1.97 15.08
CA VAL A 38 -0.33 -3.00 15.99
C VAL A 38 -0.60 -2.61 17.44
N GLY A 39 -0.45 -1.34 17.77
CA GLY A 39 -0.74 -0.81 19.09
C GLY A 39 0.43 -0.96 20.07
N PRO A 40 0.38 -0.23 21.21
CA PRO A 40 1.52 -0.02 22.09
C PRO A 40 1.98 -1.27 22.86
N GLY A 41 1.11 -2.27 23.01
CA GLY A 41 1.39 -3.48 23.80
C GLY A 41 2.46 -4.41 23.22
N TYR A 42 2.84 -4.22 21.95
CA TYR A 42 3.75 -5.13 21.24
C TYR A 42 5.09 -4.52 20.90
N ASN A 43 5.38 -3.31 21.38
CA ASN A 43 6.65 -2.60 21.15
C ASN A 43 7.86 -3.41 21.64
N GLU A 44 7.67 -4.35 22.56
CA GLU A 44 8.72 -5.26 23.04
C GLU A 44 9.00 -6.44 22.12
N HIS A 45 8.07 -6.79 21.22
CA HIS A 45 8.17 -7.92 20.31
C HIS A 45 8.51 -7.52 18.88
N ILE A 46 8.01 -6.36 18.44
CA ILE A 46 8.13 -5.90 17.05
C ILE A 46 8.48 -4.42 16.96
N GLN A 47 9.25 -4.06 15.95
CA GLN A 47 9.61 -2.69 15.63
C GLN A 47 9.56 -2.46 14.11
N PHE A 48 8.84 -1.42 13.69
CA PHE A 48 8.86 -0.92 12.32
C PHE A 48 9.96 0.11 12.14
N GLU A 49 10.77 -0.04 11.09
CA GLU A 49 11.87 0.86 10.75
C GLU A 49 11.84 1.26 9.28
N THR A 50 12.28 2.48 9.00
CA THR A 50 12.59 2.91 7.64
C THR A 50 14.05 2.61 7.31
N PRO A 51 14.36 2.22 6.06
CA PRO A 51 15.72 2.05 5.60
C PRO A 51 16.56 3.32 5.81
N PRO A 52 17.81 3.20 6.31
CA PRO A 52 18.70 4.35 6.46
C PRO A 52 19.16 4.92 5.11
N GLU A 53 19.20 4.07 4.08
CA GLU A 53 19.55 4.46 2.72
C GLU A 53 18.34 5.06 2.02
N LYS A 54 18.52 6.26 1.46
CA LYS A 54 17.46 6.96 0.73
C LYS A 54 17.27 6.31 -0.66
N GLY A 55 16.02 6.11 -1.04
CA GLY A 55 15.62 5.63 -2.36
C GLY A 55 14.11 5.83 -2.56
N THR A 56 13.57 5.25 -3.64
CA THR A 56 12.14 5.34 -3.98
C THR A 56 11.49 3.96 -4.00
N GLY A 57 10.27 3.87 -3.48
CA GLY A 57 9.48 2.63 -3.42
C GLY A 57 10.12 1.55 -2.53
N CYS A 58 9.82 0.29 -2.83
CA CYS A 58 10.21 -0.86 -2.01
C CYS A 58 11.70 -1.26 -2.03
N GLY A 59 12.49 -0.70 -2.95
CA GLY A 59 13.89 -1.11 -3.18
C GLY A 59 14.78 -1.05 -1.92
N PRO A 60 14.81 0.08 -1.18
CA PRO A 60 15.60 0.19 0.04
C PRO A 60 15.21 -0.79 1.15
N ALA A 61 13.91 -1.10 1.28
CA ALA A 61 13.42 -2.05 2.27
C ALA A 61 13.85 -3.49 1.93
N LYS A 62 13.72 -3.89 0.66
CA LYS A 62 14.25 -5.18 0.16
C LYS A 62 15.77 -5.27 0.34
N ALA A 63 16.52 -4.19 0.05
CA ALA A 63 17.98 -4.18 0.23
C ALA A 63 18.41 -4.37 1.70
N CYS A 64 17.69 -3.73 2.65
CA CYS A 64 17.95 -3.94 4.08
C CYS A 64 17.66 -5.37 4.52
N LEU A 65 16.57 -5.97 4.02
CA LEU A 65 16.25 -7.36 4.26
C LEU A 65 17.39 -8.29 3.79
N ASP A 66 17.80 -8.16 2.54
CA ASP A 66 18.85 -8.99 1.92
C ASP A 66 20.20 -8.87 2.63
N LYS A 67 20.49 -7.66 3.15
CA LYS A 67 21.71 -7.38 3.90
C LYS A 67 21.68 -8.01 5.29
N TYR A 68 20.61 -7.83 6.06
CA TYR A 68 20.62 -8.13 7.50
C TYR A 68 19.98 -9.49 7.86
N ARG A 69 19.05 -10.01 7.06
CA ARG A 69 18.31 -11.25 7.43
C ARG A 69 19.18 -12.49 7.48
N LYS A 70 20.25 -12.54 6.69
CA LYS A 70 21.21 -13.65 6.66
C LYS A 70 21.84 -13.91 8.03
N ASP A 71 22.06 -12.85 8.79
CA ASP A 71 22.66 -12.90 10.14
C ASP A 71 21.62 -12.79 11.26
N ASN A 72 20.39 -12.34 10.94
CA ASN A 72 19.28 -12.30 11.88
C ASN A 72 17.94 -12.69 11.20
N PRO A 73 17.38 -13.88 11.46
CA PRO A 73 16.11 -14.33 10.85
C PRO A 73 14.87 -13.54 11.34
N GLN A 74 15.03 -12.61 12.28
CA GLN A 74 13.96 -11.73 12.79
C GLN A 74 13.81 -10.43 11.98
N ILE A 75 14.56 -10.26 10.88
CA ILE A 75 14.44 -9.08 9.98
C ILE A 75 13.49 -9.40 8.84
N TYR A 76 12.48 -8.55 8.63
CA TYR A 76 11.47 -8.65 7.58
C TYR A 76 11.35 -7.32 6.83
N ALA A 77 10.72 -7.34 5.66
CA ALA A 77 10.24 -6.17 4.94
C ALA A 77 8.73 -6.31 4.73
N LEU A 78 7.96 -5.27 5.07
CA LEU A 78 6.55 -5.17 4.74
C LEU A 78 6.38 -4.08 3.69
N LEU A 79 5.94 -4.50 2.51
CA LEU A 79 5.84 -3.68 1.31
C LEU A 79 4.39 -3.41 0.95
N ASP A 80 4.17 -2.38 0.15
CA ASP A 80 2.88 -2.12 -0.48
C ASP A 80 2.48 -3.30 -1.38
N GLY A 81 1.18 -3.58 -1.49
CA GLY A 81 0.68 -4.76 -2.20
C GLY A 81 1.03 -4.76 -3.67
N GLU A 82 1.11 -3.58 -4.28
CA GLU A 82 1.53 -3.44 -5.67
C GLU A 82 2.98 -3.91 -5.94
N ALA A 83 3.84 -3.92 -4.92
CA ALA A 83 5.21 -4.41 -5.04
C ALA A 83 5.28 -5.93 -5.28
N ALA A 84 4.17 -6.66 -5.07
CA ALA A 84 4.04 -8.06 -5.41
C ALA A 84 3.78 -8.28 -6.90
N VAL A 85 3.16 -7.32 -7.62
CA VAL A 85 2.72 -7.49 -9.01
C VAL A 85 3.79 -8.01 -9.98
N PRO A 86 5.05 -7.51 -9.96
CA PRO A 86 6.08 -7.99 -10.89
C PRO A 86 6.67 -9.36 -10.53
N GLU A 87 6.32 -9.94 -9.38
CA GLU A 87 6.84 -11.23 -8.92
C GLU A 87 6.03 -12.40 -9.51
N ALA A 88 6.63 -13.60 -9.53
CA ALA A 88 5.92 -14.81 -9.99
C ALA A 88 4.67 -15.09 -9.14
N ASP A 89 3.53 -15.31 -9.80
CA ASP A 89 2.18 -15.42 -9.21
C ASP A 89 1.75 -14.21 -8.36
N GLY A 90 2.50 -13.11 -8.42
CA GLY A 90 2.39 -11.98 -7.52
C GLY A 90 1.11 -11.19 -7.71
N PHE A 91 0.80 -10.87 -8.96
CA PHE A 91 -0.45 -10.20 -9.33
C PHE A 91 -1.69 -11.03 -8.95
N GLU A 92 -1.69 -12.34 -9.25
CA GLU A 92 -2.82 -13.21 -8.94
C GLU A 92 -3.07 -13.30 -7.42
N ARG A 93 -2.01 -13.51 -6.63
CA ARG A 93 -2.13 -13.55 -5.16
C ARG A 93 -2.57 -12.21 -4.59
N PHE A 94 -2.03 -11.11 -5.10
CA PHE A 94 -2.44 -9.78 -4.68
C PHE A 94 -3.92 -9.53 -4.98
N VAL A 95 -4.40 -9.86 -6.18
CA VAL A 95 -5.82 -9.70 -6.53
C VAL A 95 -6.72 -10.60 -5.68
N LYS A 96 -6.33 -11.84 -5.39
CA LYS A 96 -7.18 -12.80 -4.66
C LYS A 96 -7.05 -12.74 -3.13
N SER A 97 -6.17 -11.91 -2.58
CA SER A 97 -5.90 -11.87 -1.14
C SER A 97 -7.11 -11.39 -0.32
N ASP A 98 -7.51 -12.19 0.67
CA ASP A 98 -8.51 -11.89 1.70
C ASP A 98 -7.88 -11.54 3.07
N ALA A 99 -6.58 -11.80 3.22
CA ALA A 99 -5.76 -11.47 4.38
C ALA A 99 -5.51 -9.95 4.48
N ALA A 100 -4.95 -9.49 5.60
CA ALA A 100 -4.41 -8.12 5.72
C ALA A 100 -2.97 -8.04 5.20
N ILE A 101 -2.20 -9.12 5.40
CA ILE A 101 -0.83 -9.28 4.90
C ILE A 101 -0.72 -10.66 4.23
N PHE A 102 0.04 -10.76 3.15
CA PHE A 102 0.32 -12.04 2.50
C PHE A 102 1.80 -12.20 2.13
N SER A 103 2.18 -13.43 1.74
CA SER A 103 3.49 -13.77 1.19
C SER A 103 3.34 -14.62 -0.08
N LEU A 104 4.28 -14.47 -1.03
CA LEU A 104 4.26 -15.22 -2.30
C LEU A 104 4.85 -16.63 -2.20
N GLY A 105 5.57 -16.93 -1.11
CA GLY A 105 6.16 -18.24 -0.82
C GLY A 105 6.26 -18.49 0.69
N LYS A 106 7.12 -19.44 1.10
CA LYS A 106 7.56 -19.49 2.50
C LYS A 106 8.20 -18.14 2.84
N PRO A 107 8.00 -17.58 4.05
CA PRO A 107 8.43 -16.22 4.32
C PRO A 107 9.96 -16.12 4.33
N ASP A 108 10.53 -15.78 3.19
CA ASP A 108 11.93 -15.38 2.99
C ASP A 108 12.18 -13.96 3.53
N GLY A 109 11.20 -13.42 4.27
CA GLY A 109 11.29 -12.15 4.96
C GLY A 109 10.55 -11.02 4.25
N VAL A 110 10.10 -11.20 3.01
CA VAL A 110 9.25 -10.23 2.31
C VAL A 110 7.78 -10.54 2.55
N LEU A 111 7.06 -9.54 3.04
CA LEU A 111 5.63 -9.54 3.29
C LEU A 111 5.00 -8.40 2.48
N TYR A 112 3.75 -8.58 2.06
CA TYR A 112 3.02 -7.61 1.26
C TYR A 112 1.71 -7.26 1.94
N LEU A 113 1.33 -5.98 1.94
CA LEU A 113 -0.04 -5.59 2.24
C LEU A 113 -0.99 -6.23 1.23
N ALA A 114 -2.14 -6.70 1.69
CA ALA A 114 -3.21 -7.07 0.77
C ALA A 114 -3.86 -5.85 0.11
N ASP A 115 -3.71 -4.66 0.70
CA ASP A 115 -4.11 -3.40 0.09
C ASP A 115 -3.03 -2.86 -0.87
N HIS A 116 -3.43 -2.10 -1.90
CA HIS A 116 -2.51 -1.52 -2.89
C HIS A 116 -1.36 -0.76 -2.22
N GLU A 117 -1.71 0.13 -1.30
CA GLU A 117 -0.79 0.88 -0.44
C GLU A 117 -1.40 1.03 0.98
N ALA A 118 -0.60 1.53 1.92
CA ALA A 118 -1.03 1.86 3.28
C ALA A 118 -2.26 2.80 3.32
N GLU A 119 -2.38 3.77 2.41
CA GLU A 119 -3.48 4.73 2.39
C GLU A 119 -4.84 4.08 2.12
N ASN A 120 -4.89 2.96 1.39
CA ASN A 120 -6.11 2.20 1.14
C ASN A 120 -6.71 1.64 2.44
N ILE A 121 -5.88 1.36 3.45
CA ILE A 121 -6.33 0.93 4.77
C ILE A 121 -7.19 2.03 5.39
N LEU A 122 -6.73 3.28 5.34
CA LEU A 122 -7.48 4.43 5.85
C LEU A 122 -8.77 4.64 5.05
N LEU A 123 -8.68 4.55 3.72
CA LEU A 123 -9.84 4.70 2.82
C LEU A 123 -10.95 3.70 3.12
N ARG A 124 -10.60 2.45 3.44
CA ARG A 124 -11.54 1.33 3.49
C ARG A 124 -11.97 0.96 4.91
N GLN A 125 -11.14 1.22 5.91
CA GLN A 125 -11.34 0.75 7.29
C GLN A 125 -11.75 1.84 8.28
N ALA A 126 -11.74 3.12 7.88
CA ALA A 126 -12.20 4.24 8.69
C ALA A 126 -13.45 4.89 8.09
N ASP A 127 -14.27 5.53 8.93
CA ASP A 127 -15.44 6.30 8.49
C ASP A 127 -15.03 7.69 7.96
N ILE A 128 -14.41 7.66 6.78
CA ILE A 128 -13.95 8.87 6.08
C ILE A 128 -15.12 9.80 5.74
N VAL A 129 -16.31 9.26 5.45
CA VAL A 129 -17.47 10.07 5.07
C VAL A 129 -17.90 10.94 6.25
N THR A 130 -18.10 10.34 7.42
CA THR A 130 -18.43 11.08 8.64
C THR A 130 -17.34 12.08 8.97
N TYR A 131 -16.06 11.68 8.87
CA TYR A 131 -14.96 12.60 9.12
C TYR A 131 -14.98 13.82 8.18
N ILE A 132 -15.19 13.64 6.87
CA ILE A 132 -15.27 14.75 5.90
C ILE A 132 -16.45 15.68 6.20
N VAL A 133 -17.60 15.13 6.60
CA VAL A 133 -18.80 15.90 6.95
C VAL A 133 -18.55 16.71 8.22
N ASP A 134 -17.87 16.13 9.21
CA ASP A 134 -17.54 16.77 10.48
C ASP A 134 -16.39 17.78 10.37
N GLN A 135 -15.54 17.67 9.34
CA GLN A 135 -14.56 18.69 8.96
C GLN A 135 -15.23 19.85 8.21
N ALA A 136 -16.19 20.49 8.89
CA ALA A 136 -16.87 21.69 8.43
C ALA A 136 -16.83 22.76 9.53
N THR A 137 -16.79 24.02 9.15
CA THR A 137 -17.03 25.09 10.13
C THR A 137 -18.47 25.03 10.62
N LEU A 138 -18.78 25.62 11.78
CA LEU A 138 -20.17 25.70 12.27
C LEU A 138 -21.13 26.36 11.25
N ALA A 139 -20.62 27.30 10.44
CA ALA A 139 -21.38 27.95 9.37
C ALA A 139 -21.63 27.05 8.14
N GLU A 140 -20.95 25.92 8.06
CA GLU A 140 -21.04 24.91 7.00
C GLU A 140 -21.66 23.60 7.48
N LEU A 141 -22.04 23.52 8.75
CA LEU A 141 -22.69 22.36 9.33
C LEU A 141 -23.95 21.99 8.52
N GLY A 142 -24.05 20.73 8.12
CA GLY A 142 -25.17 20.21 7.33
C GLY A 142 -25.18 20.63 5.86
N LYS A 143 -24.18 21.38 5.36
CA LYS A 143 -24.08 21.71 3.92
C LYS A 143 -23.61 20.54 3.06
N LYS A 144 -22.79 19.66 3.62
CA LYS A 144 -22.32 18.43 2.95
C LYS A 144 -23.20 17.28 3.44
N LYS A 145 -23.92 16.63 2.52
CA LYS A 145 -24.67 15.41 2.86
C LYS A 145 -23.74 14.20 2.79
N PRO A 146 -23.82 13.25 3.73
CA PRO A 146 -23.01 12.02 3.69
C PRO A 146 -23.11 11.27 2.37
N GLU A 147 -24.30 11.23 1.76
CA GLU A 147 -24.54 10.53 0.49
C GLU A 147 -23.77 11.18 -0.67
N GLU A 148 -23.81 12.51 -0.77
CA GLU A 148 -23.09 13.29 -1.80
C GLU A 148 -21.57 13.15 -1.62
N VAL A 149 -21.09 13.08 -0.37
CA VAL A 149 -19.68 12.82 -0.06
C VAL A 149 -19.28 11.41 -0.48
N ASN A 150 -20.10 10.41 -0.16
CA ASN A 150 -19.85 9.02 -0.52
C ASN A 150 -19.85 8.79 -2.04
N GLU A 151 -20.77 9.42 -2.77
CA GLU A 151 -20.80 9.39 -4.24
C GLU A 151 -19.52 9.99 -4.84
N LYS A 152 -19.09 11.16 -4.34
CA LYS A 152 -17.87 11.81 -4.84
C LYS A 152 -16.62 11.01 -4.48
N LEU A 153 -16.54 10.45 -3.28
CA LEU A 153 -15.45 9.57 -2.86
C LEU A 153 -15.38 8.33 -3.76
N SER A 154 -16.51 7.69 -4.03
CA SER A 154 -16.61 6.54 -4.93
C SER A 154 -16.13 6.88 -6.35
N SER A 155 -16.48 8.06 -6.87
CA SER A 155 -15.98 8.55 -8.17
C SER A 155 -14.46 8.77 -8.19
N ILE A 156 -13.88 9.32 -7.12
CA ILE A 156 -12.42 9.48 -6.98
C ILE A 156 -11.75 8.11 -6.99
N VAL A 157 -12.26 7.17 -6.18
CA VAL A 157 -11.72 5.80 -6.08
C VAL A 157 -11.83 5.06 -7.40
N GLU A 158 -12.94 5.18 -8.13
CA GLU A 158 -13.11 4.56 -9.46
C GLU A 158 -12.02 5.03 -10.43
N ARG A 159 -11.78 6.34 -10.48
CA ARG A 159 -10.79 6.93 -11.37
C ARG A 159 -9.37 6.48 -11.02
N GLN A 160 -9.03 6.42 -9.74
CA GLN A 160 -7.72 5.94 -9.31
C GLN A 160 -7.57 4.42 -9.41
N PHE A 161 -8.68 3.68 -9.46
CA PHE A 161 -8.66 2.24 -9.68
C PHE A 161 -8.27 1.96 -11.13
N LEU A 162 -8.84 2.69 -12.08
CA LEU A 162 -8.41 2.64 -13.49
C LEU A 162 -6.92 3.01 -13.65
N GLY A 163 -6.45 4.00 -12.90
CA GLY A 163 -5.02 4.35 -12.85
C GLY A 163 -4.14 3.22 -12.33
N ALA A 164 -4.55 2.56 -11.24
CA ALA A 164 -3.84 1.42 -10.68
C ALA A 164 -3.78 0.23 -11.65
N LEU A 165 -4.85 -0.06 -12.42
CA LEU A 165 -4.82 -1.11 -13.45
C LEU A 165 -3.76 -0.83 -14.52
N CYS A 166 -3.64 0.42 -14.98
CA CYS A 166 -2.56 0.83 -15.89
C CYS A 166 -1.17 0.65 -15.25
N LYS A 167 -1.05 0.92 -13.94
CA LYS A 167 0.18 0.74 -13.19
C LYS A 167 0.56 -0.74 -13.11
N TYR A 168 -0.39 -1.64 -12.80
CA TYR A 168 -0.17 -3.09 -12.78
C TYR A 168 0.26 -3.65 -14.13
N ALA A 169 -0.40 -3.24 -15.23
CA ALA A 169 0.00 -3.62 -16.57
C ALA A 169 1.45 -3.19 -16.86
N SER A 170 1.81 -1.97 -16.46
CA SER A 170 3.19 -1.50 -16.62
C SER A 170 4.20 -2.23 -15.73
N TYR A 171 3.82 -2.68 -14.52
CA TYR A 171 4.68 -3.52 -13.68
C TYR A 171 5.01 -4.85 -14.36
N LEU A 172 3.99 -5.53 -14.90
CA LEU A 172 4.15 -6.81 -15.60
C LEU A 172 5.01 -6.65 -16.86
N LEU A 173 4.73 -5.63 -17.68
CA LEU A 173 5.54 -5.33 -18.87
C LEU A 173 6.97 -4.94 -18.50
N HIS A 174 7.17 -4.24 -17.38
CA HIS A 174 8.50 -3.83 -16.95
C HIS A 174 9.32 -5.05 -16.48
N ALA A 175 8.71 -5.96 -15.73
CA ALA A 175 9.32 -7.22 -15.32
C ALA A 175 9.72 -8.08 -16.54
N ASP A 176 8.92 -8.04 -17.61
CA ASP A 176 9.21 -8.69 -18.89
C ASP A 176 10.25 -7.94 -19.77
N GLY A 177 10.73 -6.77 -19.34
CA GLY A 177 11.64 -5.92 -20.12
C GLY A 177 11.02 -5.28 -21.36
N LYS A 178 9.68 -5.24 -21.46
CA LYS A 178 8.93 -4.67 -22.59
C LYS A 178 8.65 -3.18 -22.47
N ILE A 179 8.74 -2.62 -21.26
CA ILE A 179 8.62 -1.18 -21.02
C ILE A 179 9.70 -0.70 -20.04
N ALA A 180 10.25 0.48 -20.31
CA ALA A 180 11.20 1.16 -19.43
C ALA A 180 10.46 1.87 -18.28
N GLY A 181 10.53 1.26 -17.10
CA GLY A 181 9.95 1.79 -15.86
C GLY A 181 8.44 1.56 -15.74
N VAL A 182 7.88 2.07 -14.64
CA VAL A 182 6.47 1.86 -14.24
C VAL A 182 5.68 3.15 -14.41
N LEU A 183 4.45 3.04 -14.90
CA LEU A 183 3.56 4.17 -15.16
C LEU A 183 2.77 4.57 -13.90
N ALA A 184 3.40 5.33 -13.00
CA ALA A 184 2.73 5.87 -11.82
C ALA A 184 1.88 7.13 -12.12
N GLY A 185 0.79 7.34 -11.37
CA GLY A 185 0.00 8.59 -11.37
C GLY A 185 -0.60 9.00 -12.72
N THR A 186 -1.03 8.02 -13.51
CA THR A 186 -1.67 8.25 -14.82
C THR A 186 -2.97 9.03 -14.73
N HIS A 187 -3.68 8.96 -13.60
CA HIS A 187 -4.99 9.59 -13.38
C HIS A 187 -4.96 10.65 -12.26
N ALA A 188 -3.78 11.18 -11.92
CA ALA A 188 -3.59 12.11 -10.81
C ALA A 188 -4.29 13.47 -10.99
N SER A 189 -4.56 13.86 -12.23
CA SER A 189 -5.25 15.12 -12.55
C SER A 189 -6.72 14.86 -12.90
N ASP A 190 -7.59 15.80 -12.53
CA ASP A 190 -9.01 15.82 -12.91
C ASP A 190 -9.18 16.36 -14.35
N ILE A 191 -8.54 15.68 -15.31
CA ILE A 191 -8.60 15.98 -16.74
C ILE A 191 -9.55 15.03 -17.47
N PRO A 192 -10.12 15.40 -18.62
CA PRO A 192 -11.00 14.52 -19.39
C PRO A 192 -10.31 13.20 -19.80
N ASP A 193 -11.07 12.11 -19.87
CA ASP A 193 -10.52 10.77 -20.16
C ASP A 193 -9.83 10.67 -21.52
N ALA A 194 -10.28 11.45 -22.51
CA ALA A 194 -9.60 11.55 -23.81
C ALA A 194 -8.18 12.13 -23.69
N GLU A 195 -7.99 13.07 -22.78
CA GLU A 195 -6.67 13.66 -22.49
C GLU A 195 -5.80 12.68 -21.69
N VAL A 196 -6.39 11.98 -20.70
CA VAL A 196 -5.71 10.89 -19.98
C VAL A 196 -5.17 9.85 -20.95
N ARG A 197 -6.00 9.41 -21.90
CA ARG A 197 -5.60 8.44 -22.93
C ARG A 197 -4.41 8.95 -23.75
N THR A 198 -4.48 10.18 -24.23
CA THR A 198 -3.40 10.79 -25.03
C THR A 198 -2.08 10.85 -24.23
N LEU A 199 -2.14 11.24 -22.96
CA LEU A 199 -0.98 11.27 -22.07
C LEU A 199 -0.44 9.87 -21.77
N LEU A 200 -1.32 8.89 -21.58
CA LEU A 200 -0.96 7.51 -21.32
C LEU A 200 -0.24 6.90 -22.53
N GLU A 201 -0.80 7.05 -23.73
CA GLU A 201 -0.18 6.63 -24.99
C GLU A 201 1.22 7.24 -25.15
N ALA A 202 1.36 8.55 -24.92
CA ALA A 202 2.66 9.22 -25.00
C ALA A 202 3.67 8.68 -23.97
N ARG A 203 3.22 8.34 -22.75
CA ARG A 203 4.09 7.76 -21.72
C ARG A 203 4.51 6.32 -22.04
N VAL A 204 3.61 5.51 -22.58
CA VAL A 204 3.89 4.14 -23.05
C VAL A 204 4.96 4.17 -24.14
N LEU A 205 4.78 5.02 -25.16
CA LEU A 205 5.74 5.20 -26.25
C LEU A 205 7.09 5.70 -25.74
N LYS A 206 7.10 6.66 -24.80
CA LYS A 206 8.33 7.14 -24.15
C LYS A 206 9.06 6.02 -23.40
N GLY A 207 8.32 5.07 -22.84
CA GLY A 207 8.85 3.86 -22.21
C GLY A 207 9.36 2.80 -23.20
N SER A 208 9.42 3.10 -24.51
CA SER A 208 9.82 2.16 -25.56
C SER A 208 8.92 0.93 -25.69
N CYS A 209 7.66 1.05 -25.26
CA CYS A 209 6.61 0.07 -25.49
C CYS A 209 5.64 0.64 -26.53
N ASP A 210 5.15 -0.18 -27.45
CA ASP A 210 4.06 0.23 -28.34
C ASP A 210 2.71 0.16 -27.62
N TRP A 211 1.73 0.92 -28.13
CA TRP A 211 0.41 1.01 -27.51
C TRP A 211 -0.34 -0.32 -27.51
N GLN A 212 -0.23 -1.12 -28.57
CA GLN A 212 -0.99 -2.37 -28.71
C GLN A 212 -0.51 -3.41 -27.70
N THR A 213 0.81 -3.51 -27.48
CA THR A 213 1.39 -4.36 -26.44
C THR A 213 0.91 -3.94 -25.05
N PHE A 214 0.88 -2.64 -24.77
CA PHE A 214 0.39 -2.13 -23.49
C PHE A 214 -1.10 -2.40 -23.28
N GLU A 215 -1.93 -2.11 -24.29
CA GLU A 215 -3.37 -2.31 -24.27
C GLU A 215 -3.73 -3.79 -24.07
N ALA A 216 -3.04 -4.70 -24.77
CA ALA A 216 -3.24 -6.14 -24.60
C ALA A 216 -2.90 -6.62 -23.19
N GLU A 217 -1.88 -6.07 -22.53
CA GLU A 217 -1.57 -6.42 -21.14
C GLU A 217 -2.57 -5.80 -20.16
N LEU A 218 -3.00 -4.56 -20.40
CA LEU A 218 -4.02 -3.90 -19.60
C LEU A 218 -5.35 -4.66 -19.64
N ASP A 219 -5.74 -5.18 -20.80
CA ASP A 219 -6.96 -5.97 -20.94
C ASP A 219 -6.88 -7.29 -20.17
N LYS A 220 -5.72 -7.97 -20.16
CA LYS A 220 -5.51 -9.16 -19.30
C LYS A 220 -5.63 -8.82 -17.82
N VAL A 221 -5.00 -7.72 -17.39
CA VAL A 221 -5.07 -7.24 -16.00
C VAL A 221 -6.52 -6.95 -15.61
N ARG A 222 -7.27 -6.25 -16.48
CA ARG A 222 -8.70 -5.96 -16.27
C ARG A 222 -9.52 -7.22 -16.18
N GLU A 223 -9.36 -8.13 -17.14
CA GLU A 223 -10.09 -9.40 -17.19
C GLU A 223 -9.86 -10.22 -15.90
N HIS A 224 -8.61 -10.33 -15.44
CA HIS A 224 -8.30 -11.05 -14.21
C HIS A 224 -8.99 -10.45 -12.98
N VAL A 225 -8.99 -9.12 -12.85
CA VAL A 225 -9.64 -8.43 -11.72
C VAL A 225 -11.16 -8.54 -11.81
N VAL A 226 -11.74 -8.40 -13.01
CA VAL A 226 -13.19 -8.55 -13.25
C VAL A 226 -13.64 -9.97 -12.90
N LEU A 227 -12.97 -11.00 -13.42
CA LEU A 227 -13.28 -12.41 -13.13
C LEU A 227 -13.22 -12.70 -11.63
N HIS A 228 -12.27 -12.11 -10.91
CA HIS A 228 -12.24 -12.22 -9.45
C HIS A 228 -13.44 -11.54 -8.79
N MET A 229 -13.75 -10.30 -9.17
CA MET A 229 -14.89 -9.55 -8.63
C MET A 229 -16.25 -10.18 -8.95
N GLU A 230 -16.39 -10.92 -10.06
CA GLU A 230 -17.61 -11.66 -10.41
C GLU A 230 -17.92 -12.80 -9.43
N THR A 231 -16.93 -13.28 -8.67
CA THR A 231 -17.13 -14.29 -7.62
C THR A 231 -17.68 -13.70 -6.31
N MET A 232 -17.85 -12.37 -6.23
CA MET A 232 -18.21 -11.64 -5.02
C MET A 232 -19.60 -11.01 -5.11
N ASP A 233 -20.17 -10.67 -3.95
CA ASP A 233 -21.33 -9.79 -3.84
C ASP A 233 -20.95 -8.32 -4.06
N GLU A 234 -21.95 -7.42 -4.13
CA GLU A 234 -21.72 -6.00 -4.41
C GLU A 234 -20.82 -5.31 -3.37
N ASN A 235 -20.93 -5.71 -2.10
CA ASN A 235 -20.07 -5.20 -1.04
C ASN A 235 -18.61 -5.66 -1.23
N GLY A 236 -18.40 -6.93 -1.57
CA GLY A 236 -17.09 -7.50 -1.89
C GLY A 236 -16.46 -6.86 -3.12
N LYS A 237 -17.24 -6.61 -4.18
CA LYS A 237 -16.79 -5.88 -5.38
C LYS A 237 -16.32 -4.47 -5.03
N THR A 238 -17.11 -3.74 -4.25
CA THR A 238 -16.80 -2.38 -3.81
C THR A 238 -15.52 -2.37 -2.96
N THR A 239 -15.46 -3.26 -1.97
CA THR A 239 -14.30 -3.42 -1.08
C THR A 239 -13.03 -3.77 -1.86
N THR A 240 -13.11 -4.67 -2.84
CA THR A 240 -11.98 -5.06 -3.70
C THR A 240 -11.51 -3.92 -4.57
N LYS A 241 -12.43 -3.16 -5.17
CA LYS A 241 -12.08 -1.98 -5.96
C LYS A 241 -11.32 -0.94 -5.13
N TRP A 242 -11.79 -0.67 -3.91
CA TRP A 242 -11.15 0.27 -3.00
C TRP A 242 -9.79 -0.21 -2.53
N ARG A 243 -9.65 -1.52 -2.28
CA ARG A 243 -8.38 -2.16 -1.91
C ARG A 243 -7.33 -2.02 -3.02
N LEU A 244 -7.75 -2.14 -4.28
CA LEU A 244 -6.87 -2.15 -5.45
C LEU A 244 -6.63 -0.77 -6.09
N THR A 245 -7.20 0.31 -5.55
CA THR A 245 -7.05 1.67 -6.08
C THR A 245 -5.69 2.26 -5.72
N ASP A 246 -5.18 3.24 -6.49
CA ASP A 246 -4.00 4.04 -6.10
C ASP A 246 -4.38 4.93 -4.90
N GLY A 247 -4.17 4.40 -3.70
CA GLY A 247 -4.67 4.97 -2.44
C GLY A 247 -4.03 6.31 -2.13
N LYS A 248 -2.73 6.45 -2.40
CA LYS A 248 -1.98 7.69 -2.17
C LYS A 248 -2.50 8.84 -3.02
N ILE A 249 -2.82 8.59 -4.29
CA ILE A 249 -3.41 9.63 -5.16
C ILE A 249 -4.88 9.88 -4.80
N ALA A 250 -5.65 8.82 -4.51
CA ALA A 250 -7.04 8.96 -4.10
C ALA A 250 -7.17 9.82 -2.83
N LEU A 251 -6.35 9.54 -1.80
CA LEU A 251 -6.34 10.28 -0.55
C LEU A 251 -5.97 11.76 -0.77
N LYS A 252 -4.96 12.04 -1.60
CA LYS A 252 -4.59 13.41 -1.99
C LYS A 252 -5.71 14.14 -2.73
N GLN A 253 -6.43 13.46 -3.62
CA GLN A 253 -7.55 14.06 -4.34
C GLN A 253 -8.72 14.35 -3.39
N VAL A 254 -8.98 13.49 -2.40
CA VAL A 254 -9.98 13.74 -1.35
C VAL A 254 -9.59 14.97 -0.52
N GLN A 255 -8.33 15.04 -0.07
CA GLN A 255 -7.80 16.21 0.65
C GLN A 255 -7.98 17.50 -0.14
N HIS A 256 -7.62 17.48 -1.43
CA HIS A 256 -7.77 18.63 -2.31
C HIS A 256 -9.25 19.03 -2.49
N THR A 257 -10.10 18.06 -2.80
CA THR A 257 -11.54 18.26 -3.07
C THR A 257 -12.27 18.90 -1.89
N TYR A 258 -11.93 18.49 -0.67
CA TYR A 258 -12.62 18.97 0.54
C TYR A 258 -11.81 19.99 1.36
N GLY A 259 -10.62 20.38 0.91
CA GLY A 259 -9.74 21.32 1.62
C GLY A 259 -9.24 20.79 2.97
N ILE A 260 -9.06 19.48 3.10
CA ILE A 260 -8.67 18.83 4.36
C ILE A 260 -7.15 18.77 4.48
N LYS A 261 -6.63 19.09 5.67
CA LYS A 261 -5.19 19.02 5.97
C LYS A 261 -4.75 17.57 6.18
N ALA A 262 -3.50 17.25 5.80
CA ALA A 262 -2.89 15.93 5.98
C ALA A 262 -2.92 15.39 7.42
N THR A 263 -3.05 16.26 8.43
CA THR A 263 -3.19 15.84 9.84
C THR A 263 -4.43 14.99 10.12
N TRP A 264 -5.39 14.92 9.20
CA TRP A 264 -6.58 14.07 9.31
C TRP A 264 -6.28 12.56 9.33
N GLU A 265 -5.11 12.12 8.84
CA GLU A 265 -4.73 10.71 8.83
C GLU A 265 -4.58 10.15 10.24
N VAL A 266 -4.23 10.99 11.23
CA VAL A 266 -4.03 10.58 12.61
C VAL A 266 -5.30 10.04 13.28
N PRO A 267 -6.43 10.78 13.31
CA PRO A 267 -7.68 10.24 13.87
C PRO A 267 -8.19 9.02 13.10
N LEU A 268 -8.07 8.98 11.76
CA LEU A 268 -8.44 7.82 10.95
C LEU A 268 -7.61 6.58 11.34
N ALA A 269 -6.29 6.73 11.47
CA ALA A 269 -5.41 5.63 11.90
C ALA A 269 -5.76 5.10 13.31
N LYS A 270 -6.19 5.98 14.23
CA LYS A 270 -6.64 5.57 15.57
C LYS A 270 -7.95 4.80 15.54
N GLU A 271 -8.87 5.17 14.64
CA GLU A 271 -10.11 4.42 14.42
C GLU A 271 -9.81 3.04 13.84
N VAL A 272 -8.95 2.95 12.82
CA VAL A 272 -8.50 1.67 12.24
C VAL A 272 -7.86 0.78 13.31
N ALA A 273 -7.06 1.33 14.21
CA ALA A 273 -6.43 0.55 15.29
C ALA A 273 -7.44 -0.14 16.24
N GLN A 274 -8.68 0.33 16.27
CA GLN A 274 -9.77 -0.23 17.06
C GLN A 274 -10.68 -1.17 16.25
N SER A 275 -10.47 -1.29 14.93
CA SER A 275 -11.29 -2.11 14.04
C SER A 275 -10.83 -3.56 13.97
N GLU A 276 -11.66 -4.43 13.37
CA GLU A 276 -11.29 -5.83 13.18
C GLU A 276 -10.17 -6.02 12.13
N TYR A 277 -9.92 -5.02 11.29
CA TYR A 277 -8.75 -5.03 10.42
C TYR A 277 -7.46 -5.04 11.23
N ALA A 278 -7.36 -4.23 12.29
CA ALA A 278 -6.14 -4.16 13.09
C ALA A 278 -5.81 -5.48 13.79
N LYS A 279 -6.82 -6.22 14.23
CA LYS A 279 -6.61 -7.56 14.79
C LYS A 279 -6.09 -8.54 13.73
N ARG A 280 -6.74 -8.62 12.56
CA ARG A 280 -6.29 -9.49 11.46
C ARG A 280 -4.88 -9.14 10.98
N PHE A 281 -4.58 -7.85 10.85
CA PHE A 281 -3.24 -7.36 10.52
C PHE A 281 -2.19 -7.85 11.51
N ARG A 282 -2.48 -7.76 12.83
CA ARG A 282 -1.59 -8.30 13.87
C ARG A 282 -1.44 -9.81 13.78
N GLU A 283 -2.54 -10.54 13.62
CA GLU A 283 -2.54 -12.00 13.51
C GLU A 283 -1.70 -12.48 12.33
N ASP A 284 -1.91 -11.89 11.14
CA ASP A 284 -1.13 -12.19 9.95
C ASP A 284 0.35 -11.87 10.17
N LEU A 285 0.65 -10.67 10.66
CA LEU A 285 2.02 -10.25 10.91
C LEU A 285 2.74 -11.20 11.89
N PHE A 286 2.09 -11.58 12.99
CA PHE A 286 2.69 -12.44 14.01
C PHE A 286 2.85 -13.87 13.52
N LYS A 287 1.87 -14.36 12.75
CA LYS A 287 1.96 -15.65 12.06
C LYS A 287 3.16 -15.71 11.12
N PHE A 288 3.40 -14.67 10.31
CA PHE A 288 4.54 -14.65 9.38
C PHE A 288 5.90 -14.42 10.07
N THR A 289 5.90 -13.73 11.19
CA THR A 289 7.12 -13.35 11.93
C THR A 289 7.45 -14.27 13.11
N ASN A 290 6.62 -15.29 13.37
CA ASN A 290 6.73 -16.22 14.50
C ASN A 290 6.79 -15.52 15.87
N ILE A 291 6.13 -14.36 15.99
CA ILE A 291 5.91 -13.75 17.30
C ILE A 291 4.83 -14.59 17.99
N PRO A 292 5.05 -15.03 19.25
CA PRO A 292 4.02 -15.77 19.99
C PRO A 292 2.74 -14.94 20.03
N ALA A 293 1.63 -15.50 19.56
CA ALA A 293 0.32 -14.93 19.82
C ALA A 293 0.15 -14.91 21.34
N VAL A 294 0.15 -13.71 21.93
CA VAL A 294 -0.01 -13.55 23.37
C VAL A 294 -1.35 -14.18 23.76
N ALA A 295 -1.31 -15.15 24.69
CA ALA A 295 -2.46 -15.84 25.25
C ALA A 295 -3.33 -14.91 26.11
#